data_AF-A0A5R8Y5V9-F1
#
_entry.id   AF-A0A5R8Y5V9-F1
#
_cell.length_a   1.000
_cell.length_b   1.000
_cell.length_c   1.000
_cell.angle_alpha   90.00
_cell.angle_beta   90.00
_cell.angle_gamma   90.00
#
_symmetry.space_group_name_H-M   'P 1'
#
loop_
_entity.id
_entity.type
_entity.pdbx_description
1 polymer ?
#
loop_
_entity_poly.entity_id
_entity_poly.type
_entity_poly.pdbx_seq_one_letter_code
_entity_poly.pdbx_strand_id
1 'polypeptide(L)'
;MHKPLQALALSAACLLSYISNAMAFDISKVSSAIAEFQPMGIEFVEEKIRIAVPQAQVSEQQYALMIKGICYLQWSGELSLSPLKEVIILNENAWSGWVLETPGDACDTLGKKNSDEFSPSLMSFTHLASQGW
;
A
#
# COMPACT_ATOMS: atom_id res chain seq x y z
N MET A 1 32.03 64.23 10.85
CA MET A 1 32.83 62.98 11.01
C MET A 1 31.96 61.78 10.68
N HIS A 2 32.48 60.90 9.82
CA HIS A 2 32.12 59.50 9.54
C HIS A 2 30.69 59.07 9.14
N LYS A 3 30.53 59.03 7.80
CA LYS A 3 29.94 58.04 6.87
C LYS A 3 28.78 57.08 7.25
N PRO A 4 27.91 56.80 6.27
CA PRO A 4 26.71 55.95 6.35
C PRO A 4 27.03 54.46 6.11
N LEU A 5 26.12 53.55 6.49
CA LEU A 5 26.07 52.23 5.87
C LEU A 5 24.64 51.78 5.65
N GLN A 6 24.39 51.46 4.38
CA GLN A 6 23.16 51.00 3.78
C GLN A 6 22.79 49.62 4.32
N ALA A 7 21.49 49.37 4.50
CA ALA A 7 20.95 48.02 4.51
C ALA A 7 19.64 48.01 3.72
N LEU A 8 19.77 47.93 2.39
CA LEU A 8 18.71 47.40 1.54
C LEU A 8 18.65 45.89 1.82
N ALA A 9 17.60 45.42 2.48
CA ALA A 9 17.26 44.01 2.51
C ALA A 9 16.02 43.79 1.64
N LEU A 10 16.25 43.56 0.35
CA LEU A 10 15.31 42.94 -0.56
C LEU A 10 15.31 41.43 -0.28
N SER A 11 14.25 40.91 0.35
CA SER A 11 14.04 39.47 0.49
C SER A 11 12.82 39.07 -0.32
N ALA A 12 13.08 38.57 -1.53
CA ALA A 12 12.15 37.75 -2.30
C ALA A 12 12.23 36.30 -1.80
N ALA A 13 11.10 35.65 -1.51
CA ALA A 13 11.01 34.20 -1.55
C ALA A 13 9.54 33.77 -1.70
N CYS A 14 9.27 33.13 -2.83
CA CYS A 14 7.99 32.59 -3.26
C CYS A 14 7.36 31.66 -2.21
N LEU A 15 6.10 31.94 -1.83
CA LEU A 15 5.23 30.94 -1.22
C LEU A 15 4.73 30.01 -2.34
N LEU A 16 5.54 29.00 -2.67
CA LEU A 16 5.04 27.84 -3.41
C LEU A 16 4.13 27.07 -2.46
N SER A 17 2.83 27.28 -2.57
CA SER A 17 1.84 26.40 -1.96
C SER A 17 1.98 25.02 -2.60
N TYR A 18 2.59 24.07 -1.90
CA TYR A 18 2.52 22.66 -2.27
C TYR A 18 1.07 22.23 -2.09
N ILE A 19 0.33 22.16 -3.20
CA ILE A 19 -0.96 21.48 -3.21
C ILE A 19 -0.61 19.99 -3.19
N SER A 20 -0.48 19.43 -2.00
CA SER A 20 -0.38 17.97 -1.84
C SER A 20 -1.69 17.37 -2.31
N ASN A 21 -1.76 16.96 -3.57
CA ASN A 21 -2.83 16.10 -4.07
C ASN A 21 -2.62 14.71 -3.43
N ALA A 22 -3.01 14.56 -2.17
CA ALA A 22 -3.21 13.24 -1.59
C ALA A 22 -4.35 12.60 -2.37
N MET A 23 -4.02 11.76 -3.37
CA MET A 23 -5.01 10.90 -3.99
C MET A 23 -5.59 10.01 -2.89
N ALA A 24 -6.85 10.25 -2.54
CA ALA A 24 -7.54 9.42 -1.56
C ALA A 24 -7.76 8.04 -2.19
N PHE A 25 -6.94 7.06 -1.79
CA PHE A 25 -7.16 5.66 -2.14
C PHE A 25 -8.36 5.13 -1.34
N ASP A 26 -9.28 4.42 -2.01
CA ASP A 26 -10.53 3.94 -1.38
C ASP A 26 -10.27 2.68 -0.52
N ILE A 27 -9.76 2.92 0.69
CA ILE A 27 -9.48 1.88 1.68
C ILE A 27 -10.75 1.10 2.06
N SER A 28 -11.93 1.71 1.98
CA SER A 28 -13.19 1.05 2.34
C SER A 28 -13.44 -0.18 1.47
N LYS A 29 -13.13 -0.11 0.17
CA LYS A 29 -13.26 -1.24 -0.74
C LYS A 29 -12.32 -2.38 -0.37
N VAL A 30 -11.07 -2.06 -0.05
CA VAL A 30 -10.10 -3.04 0.44
C VAL A 30 -10.61 -3.68 1.72
N SER A 31 -11.09 -2.89 2.68
CA SER A 31 -11.66 -3.39 3.93
C SER A 31 -12.82 -4.36 3.69
N SER A 32 -13.72 -4.07 2.76
CA SER A 32 -14.83 -4.94 2.40
C SER A 32 -14.37 -6.25 1.75
N ALA A 33 -13.36 -6.19 0.87
CA ALA A 33 -12.85 -7.36 0.14
C ALA A 33 -12.19 -8.41 1.06
N ILE A 34 -11.70 -8.00 2.24
CA ILE A 34 -11.03 -8.89 3.20
C ILE A 34 -11.78 -9.00 4.53
N ALA A 35 -13.06 -8.61 4.59
CA ALA A 35 -13.81 -8.52 5.84
C ALA A 35 -13.86 -9.84 6.64
N GLU A 36 -13.86 -10.99 5.95
CA GLU A 36 -13.86 -12.32 6.58
C GLU A 36 -12.61 -12.61 7.44
N PHE A 37 -11.50 -11.94 7.15
CA PHE A 37 -10.25 -12.06 7.90
C PHE A 37 -10.20 -11.13 9.13
N GLN A 38 -11.22 -10.30 9.33
CA GLN A 38 -11.38 -9.39 10.46
C GLN A 38 -10.15 -8.47 10.65
N PRO A 39 -9.79 -7.64 9.65
CA PRO A 39 -8.64 -6.75 9.78
C PRO A 39 -8.77 -5.85 11.01
N MET A 40 -7.71 -5.79 11.81
CA MET A 40 -7.63 -4.96 13.02
C MET A 40 -7.37 -3.49 12.67
N GLY A 41 -6.77 -3.25 11.52
CA GLY A 41 -6.47 -1.91 11.01
C GLY A 41 -6.03 -1.96 9.56
N ILE A 42 -6.40 -0.90 8.81
CA ILE A 42 -5.93 -0.68 7.44
C ILE A 42 -5.47 0.76 7.31
N GLU A 43 -4.25 0.94 6.85
CA GLU A 43 -3.63 2.26 6.68
C GLU A 43 -3.17 2.43 5.24
N PHE A 44 -3.31 3.65 4.70
CA PHE A 44 -2.73 4.05 3.42
C PHE A 44 -1.69 5.14 3.67
N VAL A 45 -0.43 4.83 3.40
CA VAL A 45 0.70 5.74 3.63
C VAL A 45 1.69 5.56 2.49
N GLU A 46 2.11 6.67 1.86
CA GLU A 46 3.16 6.67 0.82
C GLU A 46 2.92 5.65 -0.31
N GLU A 47 1.68 5.57 -0.83
CA GLU A 47 1.31 4.63 -1.90
C GLU A 47 1.37 3.15 -1.47
N LYS A 48 1.39 2.89 -0.16
CA LYS A 48 1.36 1.53 0.41
C LYS A 48 0.10 1.34 1.22
N ILE A 49 -0.46 0.14 1.15
CA ILE A 49 -1.50 -0.30 2.08
C ILE A 49 -0.87 -1.20 3.13
N ARG A 50 -1.14 -0.94 4.40
CA ARG A 50 -0.79 -1.81 5.52
C ARG A 50 -2.05 -2.37 6.15
N ILE A 51 -2.08 -3.67 6.32
CA ILE A 51 -3.22 -4.42 6.85
C ILE A 51 -2.73 -5.26 8.03
N ALA A 52 -3.26 -5.02 9.22
CA ALA A 52 -3.01 -5.88 10.38
C ALA A 52 -4.19 -6.83 10.56
N VAL A 53 -3.92 -8.11 10.81
CA VAL A 53 -4.94 -9.15 11.02
C VAL A 53 -4.74 -9.87 12.35
N PRO A 54 -5.79 -10.41 13.01
CA PRO A 54 -5.74 -10.87 14.40
C PRO A 54 -5.04 -12.21 14.59
N GLN A 55 -4.41 -12.77 13.56
CA GLN A 55 -3.68 -14.02 13.67
C GLN A 55 -2.24 -13.76 14.11
N ALA A 56 -1.72 -14.59 15.02
CA ALA A 56 -0.32 -14.55 15.45
C ALA A 56 0.68 -14.75 14.29
N GLN A 57 0.26 -15.53 13.28
CA GLN A 57 0.98 -15.72 12.02
C GLN A 57 -0.02 -15.71 10.87
N VAL A 58 0.33 -15.00 9.79
CA VAL A 58 -0.42 -15.03 8.52
C VAL A 58 0.10 -16.20 7.71
N SER A 59 -0.73 -17.23 7.50
CA SER A 59 -0.36 -18.34 6.61
C SER A 59 -0.33 -17.91 5.15
N GLU A 60 0.44 -18.61 4.31
CA GLU A 60 0.47 -18.38 2.86
C GLU A 60 -0.93 -18.48 2.23
N GLN A 61 -1.75 -19.43 2.71
CA GLN A 61 -3.11 -19.61 2.22
C GLN A 61 -4.01 -18.42 2.56
N GLN A 62 -3.96 -17.91 3.79
CA GLN A 62 -4.72 -16.71 4.18
C GLN A 62 -4.27 -15.48 3.38
N TYR A 63 -2.95 -15.30 3.26
CA TYR A 63 -2.37 -14.24 2.44
C TYR A 63 -2.87 -14.32 0.99
N ALA A 64 -2.82 -15.50 0.37
CA ALA A 64 -3.26 -15.70 -1.01
C ALA A 64 -4.75 -15.39 -1.21
N LEU A 65 -5.61 -15.78 -0.26
CA LEU A 65 -7.03 -15.46 -0.31
C LEU A 65 -7.30 -13.97 -0.17
N MET A 66 -6.61 -13.29 0.76
CA MET A 66 -6.73 -11.84 0.93
C MET A 66 -6.28 -11.09 -0.34
N ILE A 67 -5.11 -11.44 -0.90
CA ILE A 67 -4.63 -10.83 -2.14
C ILE A 67 -5.58 -11.10 -3.30
N LYS A 68 -6.16 -12.30 -3.39
CA LYS A 68 -7.16 -12.60 -4.42
C LYS A 68 -8.41 -11.70 -4.29
N GLY A 69 -8.89 -11.47 -3.07
CA GLY A 69 -9.98 -10.53 -2.81
C GLY A 69 -9.63 -9.09 -3.22
N ILE A 70 -8.41 -8.63 -2.90
CA ILE A 70 -7.93 -7.31 -3.29
C ILE A 70 -7.78 -7.18 -4.81
N CYS A 71 -7.17 -8.16 -5.48
CA CYS A 71 -7.03 -8.18 -6.93
C CYS A 71 -8.38 -8.26 -7.66
N TYR A 72 -9.38 -8.90 -7.06
CA TYR A 72 -10.73 -8.94 -7.63
C TYR A 72 -11.30 -7.54 -7.83
N LEU A 73 -11.05 -6.60 -6.92
CA LEU A 73 -11.47 -5.20 -7.07
C LEU A 73 -10.88 -4.55 -8.33
N GLN A 74 -9.65 -4.91 -8.72
CA GLN A 74 -9.06 -4.44 -9.98
C GLN A 74 -9.67 -5.13 -11.19
N TRP A 75 -9.81 -6.46 -11.15
CA TRP A 75 -10.37 -7.23 -12.25
C TRP A 75 -11.83 -6.89 -12.55
N SER A 76 -12.61 -6.53 -11.52
CA SER A 76 -13.99 -6.06 -11.65
C SER A 76 -14.09 -4.57 -12.01
N GLY A 77 -12.96 -3.85 -12.04
CA GLY A 77 -12.93 -2.41 -12.32
C GLY A 77 -13.43 -1.53 -11.17
N GLU A 78 -13.61 -2.10 -9.97
CA GLU A 78 -14.06 -1.36 -8.79
C GLU A 78 -12.95 -0.49 -8.18
N LEU A 79 -11.68 -0.88 -8.31
CA LEU A 79 -10.54 -0.15 -7.75
C LEU A 79 -9.27 -0.40 -8.56
N SER A 80 -8.57 0.67 -8.97
CA SER A 80 -7.25 0.54 -9.59
C SER A 80 -6.17 0.42 -8.51
N LEU A 81 -5.35 -0.64 -8.60
CA LEU A 81 -4.22 -0.86 -7.70
C LEU A 81 -2.89 -0.36 -8.28
N SER A 82 -2.87 0.12 -9.53
CA SER A 82 -1.69 0.68 -10.20
C SER A 82 -1.02 1.84 -9.44
N PRO A 83 -1.73 2.69 -8.68
CA PRO A 83 -1.08 3.72 -7.86
C PRO A 83 -0.31 3.17 -6.65
N LEU A 84 -0.50 1.90 -6.29
CA LEU A 84 0.14 1.30 -5.12
C LEU A 84 1.54 0.78 -5.47
N LYS A 85 2.48 1.00 -4.56
CA LYS A 85 3.79 0.34 -4.57
C LYS A 85 3.73 -1.03 -3.93
N GLU A 86 3.02 -1.13 -2.80
CA GLU A 86 2.98 -2.34 -1.98
C GLU A 86 1.61 -2.53 -1.30
N VAL A 87 1.22 -3.79 -1.14
CA VAL A 87 0.20 -4.21 -0.17
C VAL A 87 0.88 -5.10 0.86
N ILE A 88 0.82 -4.68 2.12
CA ILE A 88 1.52 -5.32 3.24
C ILE A 88 0.45 -5.92 4.16
N ILE A 89 0.51 -7.23 4.39
CA ILE A 89 -0.38 -7.95 5.31
C ILE A 89 0.46 -8.49 6.47
N LEU A 90 0.16 -8.02 7.68
CA LEU A 90 0.91 -8.30 8.90
C LEU A 90 0.04 -9.00 9.94
N ASN A 91 0.70 -9.75 10.82
CA ASN A 91 0.08 -10.39 11.98
C ASN A 91 -0.44 -9.40 13.03
N GLU A 92 -1.01 -9.92 14.10
CA GLU A 92 -1.68 -9.14 15.16
C GLU A 92 -0.76 -8.11 15.84
N ASN A 93 0.56 -8.38 15.84
CA ASN A 93 1.57 -7.52 16.43
C ASN A 93 2.17 -6.52 15.41
N ALA A 94 1.70 -6.53 14.16
CA ALA A 94 2.21 -5.73 13.05
C ALA A 94 3.73 -5.90 12.81
N TRP A 95 4.28 -7.09 13.06
CA TRP A 95 5.73 -7.33 13.02
C TRP A 95 6.20 -8.27 11.92
N SER A 96 5.34 -9.20 11.51
CA SER A 96 5.69 -10.20 10.50
C SER A 96 4.51 -10.49 9.58
N GLY A 97 4.81 -10.82 8.33
CA GLY A 97 3.80 -11.20 7.35
C GLY A 97 4.35 -11.20 5.94
N TRP A 98 3.60 -10.61 5.02
CA TRP A 98 3.86 -10.72 3.59
C TRP A 98 3.68 -9.37 2.91
N VAL A 99 4.49 -9.12 1.88
CA VAL A 99 4.43 -7.91 1.06
C VAL A 99 4.19 -8.33 -0.38
N LEU A 100 3.10 -7.83 -0.98
CA LEU A 100 2.89 -7.87 -2.42
C LEU A 100 3.53 -6.65 -3.06
N GLU A 101 4.49 -6.87 -3.95
CA GLU A 101 5.16 -5.81 -4.72
C GLU A 101 4.37 -5.49 -5.99
N THR A 102 4.34 -4.21 -6.38
CA THR A 102 3.67 -3.73 -7.59
C THR A 102 2.24 -4.28 -7.77
N PRO A 103 1.31 -4.03 -6.82
CA PRO A 103 0.00 -4.67 -6.79
C PRO A 103 -0.79 -4.61 -8.11
N GLY A 104 -0.73 -3.50 -8.85
CA GLY A 104 -1.38 -3.37 -10.15
C GLY A 104 -0.89 -4.43 -11.16
N ASP A 105 0.43 -4.48 -11.39
CA ASP A 105 1.05 -5.40 -12.36
C ASP A 105 0.95 -6.86 -11.90
N ALA A 106 1.10 -7.10 -10.59
CA ALA A 106 0.95 -8.40 -9.98
C ALA A 106 -0.48 -8.94 -10.20
N CYS A 107 -1.51 -8.15 -9.89
CA CYS A 107 -2.90 -8.55 -10.11
C CYS A 107 -3.22 -8.77 -11.59
N ASP A 108 -2.71 -7.95 -12.51
CA ASP A 108 -2.90 -8.16 -13.95
C ASP A 108 -2.25 -9.44 -14.46
N THR A 109 -1.11 -9.83 -13.87
CA THR A 109 -0.44 -11.09 -14.18
C THR A 109 -1.22 -12.28 -13.59
N LEU A 110 -1.67 -12.16 -12.35
CA LEU A 110 -2.40 -13.20 -11.63
C LEU A 110 -3.79 -13.46 -12.21
N GLY A 111 -4.45 -12.45 -12.77
CA GLY A 111 -5.76 -12.60 -13.42
C GLY A 111 -5.74 -13.48 -14.67
N LYS A 112 -4.55 -13.79 -15.20
CA LYS A 112 -4.34 -14.69 -16.34
C LYS A 112 -4.04 -16.14 -15.94
N LYS A 113 -3.90 -16.41 -14.63
CA LYS A 113 -3.55 -17.72 -14.08
C LYS A 113 -4.79 -18.53 -13.75
N ASN A 114 -4.69 -19.85 -13.88
CA ASN A 114 -5.72 -20.75 -13.34
C ASN A 114 -5.59 -20.87 -11.81
N SER A 115 -6.50 -21.61 -11.18
CA SER A 115 -6.53 -21.80 -9.72
C SER A 115 -5.24 -22.41 -9.16
N ASP A 116 -4.65 -23.36 -9.90
CA ASP A 116 -3.50 -24.15 -9.42
C ASP A 116 -2.18 -23.37 -9.57
N GLU A 117 -2.16 -22.43 -10.51
CA GLU A 117 -1.02 -21.54 -10.78
C GLU A 117 -1.03 -20.26 -9.97
N PHE A 118 -2.16 -19.90 -9.34
CA PHE A 118 -2.32 -18.62 -8.67
C PHE A 118 -1.32 -18.45 -7.52
N SER A 119 -1.31 -19.35 -6.53
CA SER A 119 -0.45 -19.22 -5.36
C SER A 119 1.04 -19.27 -5.71
N PRO A 120 1.53 -20.21 -6.54
CA PRO A 120 2.93 -20.19 -6.98
C PRO A 120 3.32 -18.90 -7.71
N SER A 121 2.43 -18.36 -8.56
CA SER A 121 2.68 -17.10 -9.27
C SER A 121 2.62 -15.90 -8.33
N LEU A 122 1.75 -15.91 -7.32
CA LEU A 122 1.66 -14.85 -6.33
C LEU A 122 2.97 -14.72 -5.56
N MET A 123 3.58 -15.86 -5.22
CA MET A 123 4.85 -15.89 -4.50
C MET A 123 6.00 -15.24 -5.28
N SER A 124 5.96 -15.16 -6.62
CA SER A 124 7.00 -14.46 -7.39
C SER A 124 6.94 -12.94 -7.28
N PHE A 125 5.84 -12.38 -6.77
CA PHE A 125 5.66 -10.95 -6.47
C PHE A 125 5.66 -10.66 -4.97
N THR A 126 6.03 -11.66 -4.16
CA THR A 126 5.88 -11.59 -2.71
C THR A 126 7.21 -11.76 -2.02
N HIS A 127 7.47 -10.93 -1.01
CA HIS A 127 8.54 -11.16 -0.05
C HIS A 127 8.00 -11.15 1.39
N LEU A 128 8.78 -11.73 2.31
CA LEU A 128 8.43 -11.75 3.73
C LEU A 128 8.64 -10.37 4.34
N ALA A 129 7.62 -9.89 5.06
CA ALA A 129 7.78 -8.77 5.97
C ALA A 129 8.39 -9.29 7.28
N SER A 130 9.56 -8.80 7.67
CA SER A 130 10.16 -9.07 8.98
C SER A 130 10.86 -7.83 9.52
N GLN A 131 10.34 -7.29 10.63
CA GLN A 131 10.81 -6.15 11.42
C GLN A 131 10.95 -4.77 10.74
N GLY A 132 10.33 -3.77 11.38
CA GLY A 132 10.84 -2.40 11.52
C GLY A 132 11.04 -1.58 10.25
N TRP A 133 10.05 -0.74 9.92
CA TRP A 133 10.25 0.51 9.20
C TRP A 133 10.24 1.65 10.21
#